data_AF-A0A7X7GR80-F1
#
_entry.id   AF-A0A7X7GR80-F1
#
_cell.length_a   1.000
_cell.length_b   1.000
_cell.length_c   1.000
_cell.angle_alpha   90.00
_cell.angle_beta   90.00
_cell.angle_gamma   90.00
#
_symmetry.space_group_name_H-M   'P 1'
#
loop_
_entity.id
_entity.type
_entity.pdbx_description
1 polymer ?
#
loop_
_entity_poly.entity_id
_entity_poly.type
_entity_poly.pdbx_seq_one_letter_code
_entity_poly.pdbx_strand_id
1 'polypeptide(L)'
;MHIKLLCGLGVLVVGIAVLTPSCTDRFAGCDKTLTCAQTNVGGEGGMGGEPGMSSGGAVTVLPCDGSCGGDAPHCHAETCVQCVDDEHCEAGYCDPESHTCTECVAGTHCPASAPVCEDGVCVGCSDETDCEGVADKPFCHEPSGACVECLPGDHESCGAGRLCHGQLHECVDGDEAGAATCEPCVADAHCPAGHRCVRPERFEGEGFVCLPERGAGCGDKRPLVHELGTLTSLDGEHVTICGHRFTSCRGLLGFSTAVTGCSAAEDVPPTGDGDTACGLEDVEDNARCRPFPPGARCTFRCQGPDDCPCGFSCAASACSLSYDEAHECP
;
A
#
# COMPACT_ATOMS: atom_id res chain seq x y z
N MET A 1 17.86 36.80 -19.85
CA MET A 1 17.11 36.90 -18.58
C MET A 1 18.11 37.01 -17.45
N HIS A 2 18.16 38.18 -16.81
CA HIS A 2 18.92 38.41 -15.58
C HIS A 2 18.18 37.75 -14.41
N ILE A 3 18.90 37.13 -13.48
CA ILE A 3 18.60 37.20 -12.04
C ILE A 3 19.94 37.22 -11.31
N LYS A 4 20.23 38.39 -10.73
CA LYS A 4 21.19 38.61 -9.64
C LYS A 4 20.47 38.18 -8.36
N LEU A 5 21.11 37.37 -7.51
CA LEU A 5 20.72 37.28 -6.10
C LEU A 5 21.79 37.99 -5.26
N LEU A 6 21.31 39.00 -4.52
CA LEU A 6 22.08 39.92 -3.71
C LEU A 6 22.56 39.25 -2.41
N CYS A 7 23.77 39.66 -2.02
CA CYS A 7 24.39 39.42 -0.72
C CYS A 7 24.23 40.69 0.15
N GLY A 8 24.04 40.51 1.46
CA GLY A 8 23.97 41.55 2.50
C GLY A 8 22.72 41.38 3.39
N LEU A 9 22.76 41.48 4.72
CA LEU A 9 23.76 42.08 5.61
C LEU A 9 23.41 41.74 7.08
N GLY A 10 24.42 41.36 7.89
CA GLY A 10 24.68 41.63 9.33
C GLY A 10 23.57 41.42 10.40
N VAL A 11 23.82 41.10 11.68
CA VAL A 11 24.86 41.56 12.64
C VAL A 11 24.70 40.66 13.91
N LEU A 12 25.75 39.96 14.37
CA LEU A 12 26.60 40.23 15.57
C LEU A 12 25.87 40.00 16.93
N VAL A 13 26.37 39.19 17.87
CA VAL A 13 27.28 39.63 18.97
C VAL A 13 27.69 38.46 19.91
N VAL A 14 29.02 38.27 20.02
CA VAL A 14 29.87 38.00 21.23
C VAL A 14 29.80 36.63 21.92
N GLY A 15 30.90 35.98 22.35
CA GLY A 15 32.36 36.25 22.40
C GLY A 15 33.04 34.97 22.96
N ILE A 16 34.31 34.67 22.70
CA ILE A 16 35.50 35.03 23.50
C ILE A 16 36.74 34.44 22.78
N ALA A 17 37.83 35.22 22.71
CA ALA A 17 39.16 34.87 22.17
C ALA A 17 39.97 34.00 23.16
N VAL A 18 41.08 33.30 22.88
CA VAL A 18 42.29 33.57 22.06
C VAL A 18 43.06 32.22 21.91
N LEU A 19 43.89 32.12 20.86
CA LEU A 19 45.18 31.39 20.72
C LEU A 19 45.20 30.27 19.65
N THR A 20 45.74 30.63 18.48
CA THR A 20 46.21 29.73 17.41
C THR A 20 47.58 29.13 17.77
N PRO A 21 47.95 27.95 17.23
CA PRO A 21 48.56 27.90 15.90
C PRO A 21 48.01 26.80 14.97
N SER A 22 47.96 27.15 13.69
CA SER A 22 48.05 26.31 12.49
C SER A 22 48.25 24.80 12.67
N CYS A 23 47.24 24.01 12.29
CA CYS A 23 47.39 22.82 11.43
C CYS A 23 46.01 22.42 10.88
N THR A 24 46.00 22.17 9.57
CA THR A 24 44.88 21.92 8.67
C THR A 24 44.01 20.72 9.06
N ASP A 25 42.70 20.84 8.80
CA ASP A 25 41.69 19.79 8.85
C ASP A 25 42.12 18.47 8.20
N ARG A 26 41.69 17.31 8.73
CA ARG A 26 40.46 16.62 8.31
C ARG A 26 40.21 15.30 9.02
N PHE A 27 38.91 15.07 9.21
CA PHE A 27 38.25 13.93 9.86
C PHE A 27 38.54 12.60 9.17
N ALA A 28 38.64 11.57 10.01
CA ALA A 28 38.74 10.17 9.69
C ALA A 28 37.42 9.59 9.17
N GLY A 29 37.52 8.59 8.29
CA GLY A 29 36.46 7.60 8.07
C GLY A 29 35.82 7.58 6.68
N CYS A 30 36.58 7.24 5.65
CA CYS A 30 36.05 6.64 4.42
C CYS A 30 37.20 5.93 3.69
N ASP A 31 37.38 4.64 3.99
CA ASP A 31 38.39 3.77 3.38
C ASP A 31 37.70 2.90 2.32
N LYS A 32 37.74 3.36 1.05
CA LYS A 32 37.58 2.53 -0.16
C LYS A 32 38.36 3.19 -1.30
N THR A 33 39.61 2.77 -1.50
CA THR A 33 40.38 3.14 -2.70
C THR A 33 40.04 2.21 -3.86
N LEU A 34 39.35 2.79 -4.83
CA LEU A 34 39.16 2.29 -6.19
C LEU A 34 40.45 2.55 -6.99
N THR A 35 41.23 1.52 -7.30
CA THR A 35 42.40 1.64 -8.18
C THR A 35 42.06 1.23 -9.60
N CYS A 36 41.96 2.24 -10.48
CA CYS A 36 41.90 2.06 -11.93
C CYS A 36 43.26 1.59 -12.48
N ALA A 37 43.19 0.61 -13.37
CA ALA A 37 44.30 0.14 -14.19
C ALA A 37 44.78 1.23 -15.16
N GLN A 38 46.10 1.45 -15.23
CA GLN A 38 46.76 1.89 -16.46
C GLN A 38 48.12 1.22 -16.64
N THR A 39 48.26 0.68 -17.84
CA THR A 39 49.46 0.17 -18.49
C THR A 39 50.55 1.24 -18.62
N ASN A 40 51.81 0.90 -18.33
CA ASN A 40 52.92 1.07 -19.28
C ASN A 40 54.27 0.52 -18.77
N VAL A 41 54.83 -0.33 -19.63
CA VAL A 41 56.22 -0.64 -19.98
C VAL A 41 57.35 0.16 -19.31
N GLY A 42 58.36 -0.56 -18.81
CA GLY A 42 59.75 -0.07 -18.80
C GLY A 42 60.68 -0.68 -17.74
N GLY A 43 61.42 -1.75 -18.11
CA GLY A 43 62.82 -2.05 -17.73
C GLY A 43 63.17 -2.34 -16.26
N GLU A 44 64.25 -3.00 -15.86
CA GLU A 44 65.27 -3.91 -16.40
C GLU A 44 65.93 -4.59 -15.17
N GLY A 45 66.46 -5.82 -15.31
CA GLY A 45 67.37 -6.46 -14.34
C GLY A 45 66.68 -7.24 -13.21
N GLY A 46 67.14 -8.40 -12.76
CA GLY A 46 68.32 -9.20 -13.08
C GLY A 46 68.40 -10.40 -12.12
N MET A 47 68.82 -11.54 -12.69
CA MET A 47 69.50 -12.70 -12.10
C MET A 47 68.96 -13.44 -10.85
N GLY A 48 68.68 -14.73 -11.07
CA GLY A 48 69.42 -15.78 -10.35
C GLY A 48 68.58 -16.83 -9.63
N GLY A 49 68.73 -18.09 -10.03
CA GLY A 49 68.44 -19.25 -9.16
C GLY A 49 67.56 -20.34 -9.78
N GLU A 50 68.19 -21.24 -10.53
CA GLU A 50 67.65 -22.52 -11.01
C GLU A 50 67.62 -23.59 -9.88
N PRO A 51 67.35 -24.88 -10.14
CA PRO A 51 66.01 -25.46 -10.24
C PRO A 51 65.81 -26.62 -9.24
N GLY A 52 64.55 -26.89 -8.89
CA GLY A 52 64.16 -28.05 -8.09
C GLY A 52 63.17 -28.92 -8.84
N MET A 53 63.64 -29.62 -9.87
CA MET A 53 62.89 -30.74 -10.46
C MET A 53 62.88 -31.88 -9.44
N SER A 54 61.69 -32.32 -9.02
CA SER A 54 61.52 -33.69 -8.54
C SER A 54 60.37 -34.34 -9.29
N SER A 55 60.77 -35.18 -10.22
CA SER A 55 59.96 -36.16 -10.93
C SER A 55 59.53 -37.30 -10.01
N GLY A 56 58.31 -37.79 -10.20
CA GLY A 56 58.01 -39.21 -10.04
C GLY A 56 57.26 -39.58 -8.76
N GLY A 57 55.93 -39.56 -8.86
CA GLY A 57 55.02 -40.24 -7.95
C GLY A 57 53.59 -40.04 -8.45
N ALA A 58 53.04 -41.03 -9.14
CA ALA A 58 51.62 -41.03 -9.44
C ALA A 58 50.85 -41.16 -8.11
N VAL A 59 50.25 -40.05 -7.66
CA VAL A 59 49.12 -40.07 -6.73
C VAL A 59 47.99 -39.36 -7.47
N THR A 60 47.21 -40.11 -8.24
CA THR A 60 45.91 -39.63 -8.71
C THR A 60 44.94 -39.74 -7.56
N VAL A 61 44.95 -38.78 -6.64
CA VAL A 61 43.75 -38.33 -5.93
C VAL A 61 44.13 -37.03 -5.21
N LEU A 62 43.73 -35.88 -5.73
CA LEU A 62 43.42 -34.72 -4.87
C LEU A 62 41.99 -34.29 -5.14
N PRO A 63 41.02 -35.07 -4.67
CA PRO A 63 39.76 -34.51 -4.32
C PRO A 63 39.88 -33.79 -2.97
N CYS A 64 39.88 -32.46 -3.07
CA CYS A 64 39.91 -31.47 -1.99
C CYS A 64 41.11 -31.43 -1.03
N ASP A 65 42.28 -31.92 -1.42
CA ASP A 65 43.55 -31.55 -0.79
C ASP A 65 44.07 -30.22 -1.39
N GLY A 66 43.28 -29.15 -1.17
CA GLY A 66 43.73 -27.77 -1.17
C GLY A 66 43.82 -27.08 -2.52
N SER A 67 42.74 -26.59 -3.12
CA SER A 67 41.88 -25.59 -2.49
C SER A 67 40.68 -25.37 -3.40
N CYS A 68 39.49 -25.75 -2.94
CA CYS A 68 38.26 -25.31 -3.56
C CYS A 68 38.20 -23.77 -3.50
N GLY A 69 37.76 -23.13 -4.58
CA GLY A 69 37.85 -21.67 -4.74
C GLY A 69 37.03 -21.18 -5.94
N GLY A 70 36.77 -19.88 -6.00
CA GLY A 70 35.77 -19.33 -6.92
C GLY A 70 34.36 -19.70 -6.46
N ASP A 71 33.49 -20.09 -7.40
CA ASP A 71 32.07 -20.39 -7.15
C ASP A 71 31.81 -21.73 -6.46
N ALA A 72 32.86 -22.52 -6.17
CA ALA A 72 32.77 -23.78 -5.42
C ALA A 72 33.88 -23.85 -4.36
N PRO A 73 33.71 -23.19 -3.19
CA PRO A 73 34.75 -23.06 -2.17
C PRO A 73 34.79 -24.22 -1.16
N HIS A 74 33.80 -25.10 -1.13
CA HIS A 74 33.69 -26.17 -0.13
C HIS A 74 34.00 -27.54 -0.72
N CYS A 75 34.45 -28.46 0.12
CA CYS A 75 34.66 -29.84 -0.30
C CYS A 75 33.55 -30.76 0.21
N HIS A 76 32.96 -31.55 -0.67
CA HIS A 76 32.04 -32.63 -0.31
C HIS A 76 32.32 -33.88 -1.15
N ALA A 77 32.45 -35.04 -0.48
CA ALA A 77 32.63 -36.36 -1.11
C ALA A 77 33.61 -36.33 -2.30
N GLU A 78 34.78 -35.79 -2.03
CA GLU A 78 35.86 -35.72 -3.00
C GLU A 78 35.63 -34.75 -4.21
N THR A 79 34.65 -33.86 -4.13
CA THR A 79 34.36 -32.85 -5.19
C THR A 79 34.23 -31.46 -4.58
N CYS A 80 34.69 -30.43 -5.31
CA CYS A 80 34.46 -29.05 -4.90
C CYS A 80 33.01 -28.65 -5.23
N VAL A 81 32.32 -28.12 -4.23
CA VAL A 81 30.91 -27.73 -4.27
C VAL A 81 30.73 -26.31 -3.75
N GLN A 82 29.58 -25.70 -4.07
CA GLN A 82 29.27 -24.36 -3.60
C GLN A 82 28.90 -24.34 -2.12
N CYS A 83 28.25 -25.39 -1.63
CA CYS A 83 27.82 -25.49 -0.23
C CYS A 83 27.76 -26.97 0.22
N VAL A 84 27.87 -27.18 1.53
CA VAL A 84 27.63 -28.49 2.18
C VAL A 84 26.42 -28.44 3.12
N ASP A 85 26.12 -27.25 3.62
CA ASP A 85 25.03 -26.91 4.52
C ASP A 85 24.70 -25.42 4.30
N ASP A 86 23.61 -24.97 4.92
CA ASP A 86 23.06 -23.63 4.72
C ASP A 86 24.01 -22.51 5.18
N GLU A 87 24.93 -22.77 6.12
CA GLU A 87 25.86 -21.77 6.66
C GLU A 87 26.91 -21.36 5.61
N HIS A 88 27.07 -22.16 4.55
CA HIS A 88 27.97 -21.88 3.44
C HIS A 88 27.37 -20.95 2.37
N CYS A 89 26.07 -20.65 2.45
CA CYS A 89 25.40 -19.76 1.53
C CYS A 89 25.29 -18.35 2.13
N GLU A 90 25.76 -17.33 1.41
CA GLU A 90 25.63 -15.91 1.85
C GLU A 90 24.15 -15.49 1.90
N ALA A 91 23.33 -16.07 1.02
CA ALA A 91 21.88 -15.97 1.03
C ALA A 91 21.28 -17.29 0.51
N GLY A 92 20.12 -17.65 1.06
CA GLY A 92 19.39 -18.86 0.67
C GLY A 92 19.80 -20.11 1.46
N TYR A 93 19.65 -21.26 0.83
CA TYR A 93 19.84 -22.59 1.41
C TYR A 93 20.68 -23.47 0.50
N CYS A 94 21.34 -24.47 1.09
CA CYS A 94 22.13 -25.42 0.33
C CYS A 94 21.27 -26.59 -0.14
N ASP A 95 21.15 -26.76 -1.46
CA ASP A 95 20.54 -27.94 -2.04
C ASP A 95 21.47 -29.16 -1.83
N PRO A 96 21.04 -30.20 -1.10
CA PRO A 96 21.88 -31.36 -0.80
C PRO A 96 22.12 -32.28 -2.01
N GLU A 97 21.33 -32.17 -3.09
CA GLU A 97 21.50 -32.96 -4.32
C GLU A 97 22.42 -32.26 -5.33
N SER A 98 22.22 -30.95 -5.56
CA SER A 98 23.04 -30.18 -6.50
C SER A 98 24.29 -29.57 -5.86
N HIS A 99 24.33 -29.47 -4.53
CA HIS A 99 25.34 -28.76 -3.74
C HIS A 99 25.58 -27.31 -4.21
N THR A 100 24.48 -26.67 -4.63
CA THR A 100 24.43 -25.26 -5.02
C THR A 100 23.55 -24.46 -4.05
N CYS A 101 23.88 -23.20 -3.86
CA CYS A 101 23.08 -22.28 -3.05
C CYS A 101 21.88 -21.81 -3.87
N THR A 102 20.68 -22.10 -3.38
CA THR A 102 19.41 -21.73 -3.99
C THR A 102 18.61 -20.84 -3.05
N GLU A 103 17.59 -20.13 -3.56
CA GLU A 103 16.72 -19.32 -2.69
C GLU A 103 15.92 -20.20 -1.73
N CYS A 104 15.55 -21.39 -2.19
CA CYS A 104 14.78 -22.36 -1.43
C CYS A 104 15.18 -23.80 -1.81
N VAL A 105 14.92 -24.72 -0.89
CA VAL A 105 14.97 -26.18 -1.15
C VAL A 105 13.65 -26.87 -0.80
N ALA A 106 12.76 -26.16 -0.11
CA ALA A 106 11.43 -26.58 0.27
C ALA A 106 10.53 -25.34 0.40
N GLY A 107 9.21 -25.51 0.26
CA GLY A 107 8.26 -24.38 0.37
C GLY A 107 8.31 -23.65 1.72
N THR A 108 8.72 -24.32 2.80
CA THR A 108 8.90 -23.70 4.13
C THR A 108 10.00 -22.64 4.17
N HIS A 109 10.87 -22.59 3.17
CA HIS A 109 11.92 -21.57 3.03
C HIS A 109 11.43 -20.33 2.30
N CYS A 110 10.26 -20.41 1.68
CA CYS A 110 9.69 -19.34 0.90
C CYS A 110 8.72 -18.48 1.70
N PRO A 111 8.57 -17.18 1.34
CA PRO A 111 7.58 -16.32 1.95
C PRO A 111 6.16 -16.69 1.48
N ALA A 112 5.14 -16.31 2.25
CA ALA A 112 3.74 -16.54 1.89
C ALA A 112 3.33 -15.89 0.54
N SER A 113 4.07 -14.87 0.07
CA SER A 113 3.84 -14.24 -1.24
C SER A 113 4.33 -15.08 -2.43
N ALA A 114 5.13 -16.10 -2.19
CA ALA A 114 5.68 -17.02 -3.19
C ALA A 114 5.97 -18.38 -2.53
N PRO A 115 4.96 -19.10 -2.03
CA PRO A 115 5.09 -20.20 -1.06
C PRO A 115 5.71 -21.48 -1.64
N VAL A 116 5.75 -21.62 -2.96
CA VAL A 116 6.20 -22.85 -3.64
C VAL A 116 7.68 -22.71 -3.97
N CYS A 117 8.47 -23.76 -3.70
CA CYS A 117 9.84 -23.83 -4.18
C CYS A 117 9.91 -24.66 -5.46
N GLU A 118 10.19 -24.02 -6.59
CA GLU A 118 10.36 -24.66 -7.90
C GLU A 118 11.73 -24.33 -8.47
N ASP A 119 12.51 -25.35 -8.84
CA ASP A 119 13.86 -25.22 -9.40
C ASP A 119 14.80 -24.31 -8.56
N GLY A 120 14.66 -24.35 -7.23
CA GLY A 120 15.48 -23.55 -6.30
C GLY A 120 15.07 -22.09 -6.19
N VAL A 121 13.91 -21.70 -6.73
CA VAL A 121 13.36 -20.35 -6.69
C VAL A 121 11.96 -20.38 -6.09
N CYS A 122 11.62 -19.35 -5.30
CA CYS A 122 10.29 -19.21 -4.75
C CYS A 122 9.31 -18.68 -5.82
N VAL A 123 8.24 -19.42 -6.07
CA VAL A 123 7.19 -19.09 -7.04
C VAL A 123 5.82 -18.98 -6.36
N GLY A 124 4.89 -18.29 -7.03
CA GLY A 124 3.53 -18.10 -6.52
C GLY A 124 2.77 -19.43 -6.39
N CYS A 125 1.78 -19.46 -5.50
CA CYS A 125 0.83 -20.58 -5.43
C CYS A 125 -0.03 -20.63 -6.69
N SER A 126 -0.45 -21.84 -7.03
CA SER A 126 -1.40 -22.15 -8.10
C SER A 126 -2.72 -22.68 -7.57
N ASP A 127 -2.72 -23.32 -6.40
CA ASP A 127 -3.92 -23.77 -5.70
C ASP A 127 -3.71 -23.79 -4.17
N GLU A 128 -4.74 -24.13 -3.39
CA GLU A 128 -4.66 -24.13 -1.93
C GLU A 128 -3.69 -25.18 -1.36
N THR A 129 -3.36 -26.24 -2.11
CA THR A 129 -2.39 -27.26 -1.65
C THR A 129 -0.98 -26.69 -1.57
N ASP A 130 -0.66 -25.69 -2.40
CA ASP A 130 0.60 -24.95 -2.35
C ASP A 130 0.74 -24.10 -1.08
N CYS A 131 -0.37 -23.84 -0.39
CA CYS A 131 -0.43 -23.11 0.87
C CYS A 131 -0.43 -24.03 2.10
N GLU A 132 -0.38 -25.36 1.91
CA GLU A 132 -0.29 -26.33 3.01
C GLU A 132 1.03 -26.16 3.77
N GLY A 133 0.97 -25.51 4.93
CA GLY A 133 2.13 -25.24 5.79
C GLY A 133 2.46 -23.76 5.97
N VAL A 134 1.78 -22.87 5.25
CA VAL A 134 1.83 -21.44 5.53
C VAL A 134 0.90 -21.14 6.71
N ALA A 135 1.48 -20.67 7.82
CA ALA A 135 0.75 -20.39 9.04
C ALA A 135 -0.37 -19.36 8.80
N ASP A 136 -1.59 -19.70 9.22
CA ASP A 136 -2.79 -18.86 9.17
C ASP A 136 -3.17 -18.34 7.77
N LYS A 137 -2.63 -18.94 6.69
CA LYS A 137 -2.89 -18.53 5.30
C LYS A 137 -3.11 -19.74 4.39
N PRO A 138 -4.25 -20.43 4.53
CA PRO A 138 -4.49 -21.69 3.82
C PRO A 138 -4.98 -21.50 2.37
N PHE A 139 -5.33 -20.29 1.94
CA PHE A 139 -5.92 -20.07 0.62
C PHE A 139 -4.92 -19.47 -0.36
N CYS A 140 -4.94 -19.92 -1.60
CA CYS A 140 -4.16 -19.30 -2.68
C CYS A 140 -4.96 -18.21 -3.38
N HIS A 141 -4.46 -16.97 -3.37
CA HIS A 141 -4.99 -15.91 -4.21
C HIS A 141 -4.28 -15.91 -5.57
N GLU A 142 -4.78 -16.73 -6.50
CA GLU A 142 -4.23 -16.96 -7.85
C GLU A 142 -3.82 -15.67 -8.60
N PRO A 143 -4.60 -14.56 -8.58
CA PRO A 143 -4.21 -13.34 -9.28
C PRO A 143 -2.92 -12.71 -8.76
N SER A 144 -2.58 -12.93 -7.48
CA SER A 144 -1.35 -12.45 -6.85
C SER A 144 -0.28 -13.52 -6.68
N GLY A 145 -0.64 -14.80 -6.74
CA GLY A 145 0.23 -15.94 -6.41
C GLY A 145 0.58 -16.05 -4.91
N ALA A 146 -0.10 -15.32 -4.03
CA ALA A 146 0.17 -15.31 -2.60
C ALA A 146 -0.81 -16.19 -1.82
N CYS A 147 -0.31 -16.84 -0.77
CA CYS A 147 -1.17 -17.44 0.26
C CYS A 147 -1.76 -16.35 1.15
N VAL A 148 -3.06 -16.44 1.40
CA VAL A 148 -3.85 -15.45 2.14
C VAL A 148 -4.71 -16.12 3.22
N GLU A 149 -5.15 -15.34 4.20
CA GLU A 149 -6.00 -15.86 5.31
C GLU A 149 -7.41 -16.17 4.82
N CYS A 150 -7.89 -15.41 3.83
CA CYS A 150 -9.24 -15.55 3.27
C CYS A 150 -9.29 -15.01 1.83
N LEU A 151 -10.26 -15.49 1.05
CA LEU A 151 -10.51 -15.00 -0.30
C LEU A 151 -11.60 -13.91 -0.30
N PRO A 152 -11.54 -12.94 -1.23
CA PRO A 152 -12.59 -11.93 -1.38
C PRO A 152 -13.97 -12.57 -1.52
N GLY A 153 -14.95 -12.07 -0.76
CA GLY A 153 -16.31 -12.63 -0.72
C GLY A 153 -16.48 -13.95 0.06
N ASP A 154 -15.39 -14.62 0.48
CA ASP A 154 -15.47 -15.81 1.33
C ASP A 154 -15.23 -15.46 2.81
N HIS A 155 -16.31 -15.06 3.47
CA HIS A 155 -16.25 -14.59 4.86
C HIS A 155 -16.42 -15.70 5.89
N GLU A 156 -17.03 -16.82 5.50
CA GLU A 156 -17.24 -17.97 6.40
C GLU A 156 -15.92 -18.53 6.92
N SER A 157 -14.86 -18.45 6.10
CA SER A 157 -13.49 -18.83 6.44
C SER A 157 -12.89 -18.03 7.61
N CYS A 158 -13.40 -16.83 7.89
CA CYS A 158 -12.96 -15.99 9.01
C CYS A 158 -13.65 -16.30 10.35
N GLY A 159 -14.74 -17.07 10.33
CA GLY A 159 -15.58 -17.34 11.49
C GLY A 159 -16.53 -16.19 11.85
N ALA A 160 -17.36 -16.41 12.87
CA ALA A 160 -18.42 -15.46 13.24
C ALA A 160 -17.87 -14.12 13.76
N GLY A 161 -18.45 -13.01 13.30
CA GLY A 161 -18.10 -11.64 13.71
C GLY A 161 -16.85 -11.08 13.01
N ARG A 162 -16.37 -11.75 11.95
CA ARG A 162 -15.24 -11.30 11.14
C ARG A 162 -15.59 -11.42 9.66
N LEU A 163 -15.05 -10.51 8.86
CA LEU A 163 -15.18 -10.51 7.41
C LEU A 163 -13.79 -10.56 6.77
N CYS A 164 -13.72 -11.14 5.58
CA CYS A 164 -12.50 -11.08 4.78
C CYS A 164 -12.33 -9.69 4.19
N HIS A 165 -11.22 -9.01 4.48
CA HIS A 165 -10.95 -7.71 3.88
C HIS A 165 -10.58 -7.86 2.40
N GLY A 166 -11.42 -7.40 1.47
CA GLY A 166 -11.30 -7.72 0.04
C GLY A 166 -9.94 -7.42 -0.62
N GLN A 167 -9.23 -6.36 -0.17
CA GLN A 167 -7.87 -6.03 -0.66
C GLN A 167 -6.70 -6.56 0.17
N LEU A 168 -6.87 -6.68 1.49
CA LEU A 168 -5.79 -7.13 2.37
C LEU A 168 -5.73 -8.65 2.44
N HIS A 169 -6.84 -9.32 2.11
CA HIS A 169 -7.01 -10.78 2.22
C HIS A 169 -6.70 -11.31 3.63
N GLU A 170 -7.12 -10.51 4.61
CA GLU A 170 -6.97 -10.74 6.05
C GLU A 170 -8.35 -10.66 6.70
N CYS A 171 -8.59 -11.51 7.70
CA CYS A 171 -9.85 -11.50 8.42
C CYS A 171 -9.87 -10.35 9.43
N VAL A 172 -10.81 -9.43 9.28
CA VAL A 172 -10.95 -8.25 10.15
C VAL A 172 -12.29 -8.31 10.89
N ASP A 173 -12.38 -7.63 12.03
CA ASP A 173 -13.64 -7.52 12.77
C ASP A 173 -14.69 -6.81 11.90
N GLY A 174 -15.86 -7.42 11.79
CA GLY A 174 -16.94 -6.93 10.94
C GLY A 174 -18.10 -7.90 10.93
N ASP A 175 -19.31 -7.37 10.92
CA ASP A 175 -20.54 -8.14 10.79
C ASP A 175 -21.13 -7.92 9.39
N GLU A 176 -21.78 -8.95 8.84
CA GLU A 176 -22.57 -8.79 7.63
C GLU A 176 -23.64 -7.70 7.82
N ALA A 177 -23.77 -6.81 6.84
CA ALA A 177 -24.61 -5.62 6.92
C ALA A 177 -24.35 -4.72 8.16
N GLY A 178 -23.13 -4.74 8.70
CA GLY A 178 -22.69 -3.91 9.81
C GLY A 178 -22.46 -2.43 9.48
N ALA A 179 -22.17 -2.10 8.21
CA ALA A 179 -21.98 -0.74 7.72
C ALA A 179 -23.24 -0.24 7.00
N ALA A 180 -23.71 0.96 7.33
CA ALA A 180 -24.81 1.60 6.64
C ALA A 180 -24.37 2.25 5.32
N THR A 181 -25.34 2.73 4.54
CA THR A 181 -25.07 3.51 3.33
C THR A 181 -24.15 4.68 3.64
N CYS A 182 -23.12 4.88 2.81
CA CYS A 182 -22.09 5.90 2.94
C CYS A 182 -21.12 5.77 4.14
N GLU A 183 -21.21 4.70 4.92
CA GLU A 183 -20.20 4.37 5.94
C GLU A 183 -19.02 3.60 5.34
N PRO A 184 -17.83 3.67 5.99
CA PRO A 184 -16.67 2.91 5.55
C PRO A 184 -16.93 1.41 5.66
N CYS A 185 -16.37 0.66 4.71
CA CYS A 185 -16.57 -0.78 4.60
C CYS A 185 -15.24 -1.52 4.39
N VAL A 186 -15.25 -2.81 4.75
CA VAL A 186 -14.07 -3.70 4.69
C VAL A 186 -14.28 -4.87 3.72
N ALA A 187 -15.52 -5.13 3.33
CA ALA A 187 -15.94 -6.14 2.37
C ALA A 187 -17.30 -5.75 1.79
N ASP A 188 -17.71 -6.38 0.69
CA ASP A 188 -19.04 -6.15 0.11
C ASP A 188 -20.16 -6.62 1.05
N ALA A 189 -19.97 -7.75 1.75
CA ALA A 189 -20.93 -8.23 2.73
C ALA A 189 -21.04 -7.34 3.98
N HIS A 190 -20.05 -6.47 4.23
CA HIS A 190 -20.17 -5.47 5.31
C HIS A 190 -21.31 -4.49 5.03
N CYS A 191 -21.65 -4.29 3.76
CA CYS A 191 -22.71 -3.39 3.34
C CYS A 191 -24.10 -4.03 3.39
N PRO A 192 -25.19 -3.24 3.45
CA PRO A 192 -26.54 -3.78 3.46
C PRO A 192 -26.88 -4.40 2.12
N ALA A 193 -27.88 -5.29 2.08
CA ALA A 193 -28.32 -5.93 0.84
C ALA A 193 -28.56 -4.91 -0.30
N GLY A 194 -28.04 -5.22 -1.49
CA GLY A 194 -28.12 -4.34 -2.67
C GLY A 194 -27.17 -3.14 -2.62
N HIS A 195 -26.14 -3.19 -1.78
CA HIS A 195 -25.00 -2.28 -1.78
C HIS A 195 -23.70 -3.06 -2.02
N ARG A 196 -22.68 -2.34 -2.49
CA ARG A 196 -21.31 -2.84 -2.62
C ARG A 196 -20.35 -1.84 -2.00
N CYS A 197 -19.24 -2.38 -1.52
CA CYS A 197 -18.16 -1.62 -0.94
C CYS A 197 -17.29 -1.10 -2.09
N VAL A 198 -17.43 0.17 -2.43
CA VAL A 198 -16.73 0.75 -3.59
C VAL A 198 -16.03 2.05 -3.21
N ARG A 199 -15.03 2.42 -4.00
CA ARG A 199 -14.37 3.72 -3.88
C ARG A 199 -14.78 4.62 -5.05
N PRO A 200 -15.71 5.57 -4.88
CA PRO A 200 -16.04 6.52 -5.93
C PRO A 200 -14.85 7.43 -6.24
N GLU A 201 -14.49 7.57 -7.51
CA GLU A 201 -13.34 8.42 -7.93
C GLU A 201 -13.67 9.92 -7.97
N ARG A 202 -14.93 10.29 -7.71
CA ARG A 202 -15.38 11.69 -7.82
C ARG A 202 -14.76 12.61 -6.77
N PHE A 203 -14.57 12.11 -5.56
CA PHE A 203 -14.05 12.86 -4.43
C PHE A 203 -12.82 12.13 -3.89
N GLU A 204 -11.64 12.68 -4.18
CA GLU A 204 -10.39 12.12 -3.68
C GLU A 204 -10.40 12.11 -2.15
N GLY A 205 -10.10 10.97 -1.52
CA GLY A 205 -10.04 10.84 -0.06
C GLY A 205 -11.25 10.22 0.64
N GLU A 206 -12.34 9.92 -0.09
CA GLU A 206 -13.55 9.29 0.49
C GLU A 206 -13.34 7.84 0.96
N GLY A 207 -12.33 7.15 0.42
CA GLY A 207 -12.06 5.74 0.72
C GLY A 207 -13.14 4.80 0.20
N PHE A 208 -13.18 3.58 0.74
CA PHE A 208 -14.22 2.59 0.41
C PHE A 208 -15.46 2.80 1.27
N VAL A 209 -16.61 2.94 0.62
CA VAL A 209 -17.90 3.20 1.28
C VAL A 209 -19.01 2.34 0.69
N CYS A 210 -20.02 2.06 1.49
CA CYS A 210 -21.19 1.31 1.06
C CYS A 210 -22.10 2.15 0.17
N LEU A 211 -22.17 1.82 -1.11
CA LEU A 211 -23.06 2.49 -2.06
C LEU A 211 -24.03 1.51 -2.72
N PRO A 212 -25.27 1.95 -2.99
CA PRO A 212 -26.28 1.09 -3.57
C PRO A 212 -25.91 0.68 -5.00
N GLU A 213 -26.05 -0.60 -5.29
CA GLU A 213 -25.99 -1.10 -6.65
C GLU A 213 -27.18 -0.58 -7.46
N ARG A 214 -26.94 -0.50 -8.77
CA ARG A 214 -27.96 -0.28 -9.77
C ARG A 214 -28.86 -1.52 -9.86
N GLY A 215 -30.00 -1.46 -9.17
CA GLY A 215 -31.14 -2.36 -9.40
C GLY A 215 -31.91 -1.95 -10.67
N ALA A 216 -33.20 -1.61 -10.53
CA ALA A 216 -34.02 -1.06 -11.62
C ALA A 216 -33.64 0.38 -12.06
N GLY A 217 -32.63 0.98 -11.40
CA GLY A 217 -32.15 2.33 -11.65
C GLY A 217 -31.77 3.02 -10.33
N CYS A 218 -31.09 4.17 -10.44
CA CYS A 218 -30.79 5.02 -9.29
C CYS A 218 -31.94 5.99 -8.95
N GLY A 219 -32.89 6.20 -9.86
CA GLY A 219 -33.90 7.26 -9.78
C GLY A 219 -34.78 7.27 -8.52
N ASP A 220 -35.03 6.09 -7.92
CA ASP A 220 -35.86 5.98 -6.72
C ASP A 220 -35.05 5.98 -5.42
N LYS A 221 -33.71 6.03 -5.50
CA LYS A 221 -32.80 5.91 -4.34
C LYS A 221 -32.38 7.28 -3.79
N ARG A 222 -33.31 8.22 -3.63
CA ARG A 222 -33.00 9.57 -3.13
C ARG A 222 -32.22 9.50 -1.81
N PRO A 223 -31.14 10.28 -1.63
CA PRO A 223 -30.57 11.27 -2.56
C PRO A 223 -29.49 10.72 -3.52
N LEU A 224 -29.25 9.42 -3.51
CA LEU A 224 -28.28 8.69 -4.34
C LEU A 224 -28.84 8.37 -5.73
N VAL A 225 -29.34 9.39 -6.42
CA VAL A 225 -30.07 9.23 -7.70
C VAL A 225 -29.19 9.18 -8.93
N HIS A 226 -27.89 9.39 -8.78
CA HIS A 226 -26.98 9.54 -9.91
C HIS A 226 -26.12 8.30 -10.11
N GLU A 227 -26.06 7.81 -11.34
CA GLU A 227 -25.17 6.71 -11.71
C GLU A 227 -23.72 7.20 -11.76
N LEU A 228 -22.86 6.64 -10.91
CA LEU A 228 -21.43 6.98 -10.88
C LEU A 228 -20.62 6.24 -11.95
N GLY A 229 -21.22 5.23 -12.58
CA GLY A 229 -20.58 4.35 -13.55
C GLY A 229 -20.34 2.94 -13.01
N THR A 230 -19.63 2.13 -13.78
CA THR A 230 -19.17 0.79 -13.36
C THR A 230 -17.86 0.92 -12.62
N LEU A 231 -17.85 0.50 -11.36
CA LEU A 231 -16.68 0.48 -10.49
C LEU A 231 -16.33 -0.97 -10.14
N THR A 232 -15.09 -1.19 -9.72
CA THR A 232 -14.70 -2.46 -9.10
C THR A 232 -14.94 -2.36 -7.60
N SER A 233 -15.67 -3.30 -7.05
CA SER A 233 -15.89 -3.43 -5.62
C SER A 233 -14.62 -3.85 -4.90
N LEU A 234 -14.63 -3.72 -3.57
CA LEU A 234 -13.50 -4.11 -2.75
C LEU A 234 -13.19 -5.61 -2.87
N ASP A 235 -14.21 -6.43 -3.15
CA ASP A 235 -14.05 -7.87 -3.39
C ASP A 235 -13.77 -8.21 -4.87
N GLY A 236 -13.56 -7.21 -5.73
CA GLY A 236 -13.18 -7.39 -7.13
C GLY A 236 -14.33 -7.52 -8.13
N GLU A 237 -15.59 -7.35 -7.70
CA GLU A 237 -16.76 -7.44 -8.58
C GLU A 237 -16.96 -6.14 -9.36
N HIS A 238 -17.23 -6.22 -10.67
CA HIS A 238 -17.58 -5.05 -11.47
C HIS A 238 -19.07 -4.74 -11.38
N VAL A 239 -19.41 -3.64 -10.72
CA VAL A 239 -20.80 -3.28 -10.40
C VAL A 239 -21.09 -1.84 -10.79
N THR A 240 -22.29 -1.59 -11.32
CA THR A 240 -22.76 -0.22 -11.58
C THR A 240 -23.37 0.34 -10.30
N ILE A 241 -22.88 1.49 -9.86
CA ILE A 241 -23.21 2.06 -8.55
C ILE A 241 -23.99 3.36 -8.67
N CYS A 242 -24.90 3.56 -7.74
CA CYS A 242 -25.64 4.78 -7.51
C CYS A 242 -24.98 5.61 -6.40
N GLY A 243 -24.85 6.91 -6.62
CA GLY A 243 -24.22 7.83 -5.70
C GLY A 243 -24.90 9.19 -5.70
N HIS A 244 -24.41 10.08 -4.83
CA HIS A 244 -24.92 11.44 -4.76
C HIS A 244 -24.41 12.28 -5.92
N ARG A 245 -25.24 13.19 -6.43
CA ARG A 245 -24.89 14.01 -7.60
C ARG A 245 -23.87 15.10 -7.30
N PHE A 246 -23.92 15.67 -6.09
CA PHE A 246 -23.20 16.91 -5.77
C PHE A 246 -22.28 16.81 -4.56
N THR A 247 -22.32 15.75 -3.76
CA THR A 247 -21.64 15.68 -2.44
C THR A 247 -20.99 14.33 -2.22
N SER A 248 -19.95 14.31 -1.38
CA SER A 248 -19.36 13.09 -0.85
C SER A 248 -20.29 12.41 0.16
N CYS A 249 -20.03 11.14 0.48
CA CYS A 249 -20.65 10.41 1.57
C CYS A 249 -20.40 11.06 2.93
N ARG A 250 -19.22 11.66 3.15
CA ARG A 250 -18.94 12.44 4.37
C ARG A 250 -19.93 13.61 4.51
N GLY A 251 -20.18 14.31 3.40
CA GLY A 251 -21.19 15.36 3.29
C GLY A 251 -22.62 14.86 3.50
N LEU A 252 -22.95 13.69 2.96
CA LEU A 252 -24.27 13.08 3.12
C LEU A 252 -24.53 12.63 4.56
N LEU A 253 -23.58 11.97 5.20
CA LEU A 253 -23.69 11.54 6.60
C LEU A 253 -23.73 12.73 7.56
N GLY A 254 -23.02 13.82 7.24
CA GLY A 254 -23.06 15.05 8.00
C GLY A 254 -24.38 15.81 7.89
N PHE A 255 -25.25 15.49 6.93
CA PHE A 255 -26.45 16.26 6.63
C PHE A 255 -27.37 16.47 7.85
N SER A 256 -27.80 17.71 8.04
CA SER A 256 -28.64 18.14 9.17
C SER A 256 -28.04 17.88 10.56
N THR A 257 -26.76 17.52 10.65
CA THR A 257 -26.07 17.39 11.94
C THR A 257 -25.40 18.72 12.32
N ALA A 258 -25.29 18.98 13.62
CA ALA A 258 -24.52 20.09 14.15
C ALA A 258 -23.10 19.59 14.41
N VAL A 259 -22.13 20.09 13.65
CA VAL A 259 -20.73 19.65 13.73
C VAL A 259 -19.86 20.78 14.30
N THR A 260 -18.86 20.43 15.10
CA THR A 260 -17.85 21.37 15.58
C THR A 260 -17.12 22.02 14.39
N GLY A 261 -17.02 23.35 14.36
CA GLY A 261 -16.47 24.09 13.22
C GLY A 261 -17.54 24.67 12.28
N CYS A 262 -18.74 24.07 12.24
CA CYS A 262 -19.89 24.64 11.55
C CYS A 262 -20.51 25.75 12.42
N SER A 263 -19.99 26.97 12.26
CA SER A 263 -20.60 28.20 12.77
C SER A 263 -21.22 28.97 11.60
N ALA A 264 -22.18 29.85 11.86
CA ALA A 264 -23.02 30.52 10.85
C ALA A 264 -22.27 31.47 9.86
N ALA A 265 -20.97 31.27 9.64
CA ALA A 265 -20.19 31.92 8.62
C ALA A 265 -20.59 31.42 7.22
N GLU A 266 -20.63 32.34 6.25
CA GLU A 266 -20.87 32.04 4.85
C GLU A 266 -19.62 31.40 4.24
N ASP A 267 -19.39 30.12 4.51
CA ASP A 267 -18.30 29.40 3.86
C ASP A 267 -18.63 29.20 2.38
N VAL A 268 -17.71 29.65 1.51
CA VAL A 268 -17.79 29.53 0.06
C VAL A 268 -17.00 28.28 -0.33
N PRO A 269 -17.64 27.17 -0.72
CA PRO A 269 -16.89 25.99 -1.17
C PRO A 269 -15.95 26.35 -2.34
N PRO A 270 -14.73 25.79 -2.41
CA PRO A 270 -14.15 24.76 -1.52
C PRO A 270 -13.33 25.32 -0.35
N THR A 271 -13.57 26.55 0.10
CA THR A 271 -12.74 27.20 1.13
C THR A 271 -13.57 27.70 2.30
N GLY A 272 -13.22 27.30 3.53
CA GLY A 272 -13.84 27.79 4.75
C GLY A 272 -13.94 26.73 5.83
N ASP A 273 -14.14 27.15 7.08
CA ASP A 273 -14.11 26.25 8.24
C ASP A 273 -15.31 25.27 8.26
N GLY A 274 -16.43 25.66 7.64
CA GLY A 274 -17.63 24.84 7.52
C GLY A 274 -17.60 23.80 6.41
N ASP A 275 -16.70 23.93 5.42
CA ASP A 275 -16.46 22.90 4.40
C ASP A 275 -15.68 21.73 5.03
N THR A 276 -14.58 22.03 5.74
CA THR A 276 -13.80 21.09 6.55
C THR A 276 -14.65 20.36 7.60
N ALA A 277 -15.64 21.03 8.19
CA ALA A 277 -16.52 20.42 9.19
C ALA A 277 -17.61 19.51 8.58
N CYS A 278 -18.15 19.90 7.43
CA CYS A 278 -19.34 19.27 6.84
C CYS A 278 -19.03 18.31 5.70
N GLY A 279 -17.86 18.39 5.08
CA GLY A 279 -17.44 17.60 3.92
C GLY A 279 -16.07 16.97 4.12
N LEU A 280 -15.41 16.65 3.00
CA LEU A 280 -14.02 16.19 2.96
C LEU A 280 -13.07 17.39 3.01
N GLU A 281 -12.01 17.30 3.82
CA GLU A 281 -11.03 18.37 3.95
C GLU A 281 -10.30 18.60 2.62
N ASP A 282 -10.16 19.87 2.20
CA ASP A 282 -9.49 20.29 0.96
C ASP A 282 -10.08 19.72 -0.34
N VAL A 283 -11.34 19.26 -0.34
CA VAL A 283 -12.03 18.70 -1.51
C VAL A 283 -13.29 19.49 -1.81
N GLU A 284 -13.51 19.88 -3.07
CA GLU A 284 -14.74 20.55 -3.50
C GLU A 284 -15.92 19.55 -3.57
N ASP A 285 -16.44 19.16 -2.41
CA ASP A 285 -17.57 18.23 -2.30
C ASP A 285 -18.92 18.94 -2.13
N ASN A 286 -18.96 20.27 -2.29
CA ASN A 286 -20.16 21.09 -2.16
C ASN A 286 -20.92 20.95 -0.82
N ALA A 287 -20.31 20.37 0.22
CA ALA A 287 -20.81 20.45 1.58
C ALA A 287 -20.77 21.91 2.05
N ARG A 288 -21.75 22.29 2.88
CA ARG A 288 -21.94 23.67 3.33
C ARG A 288 -22.50 23.70 4.73
N CYS A 289 -21.99 24.62 5.55
CA CYS A 289 -22.64 24.97 6.81
C CYS A 289 -23.72 26.02 6.56
N ARG A 290 -24.93 25.83 7.11
CA ARG A 290 -26.03 26.81 7.05
C ARG A 290 -26.61 27.10 8.44
N PRO A 291 -27.04 28.34 8.71
CA PRO A 291 -27.72 28.68 9.97
C PRO A 291 -29.02 27.88 10.12
N PHE A 292 -29.19 27.22 11.27
CA PHE A 292 -30.39 26.49 11.65
C PHE A 292 -30.71 26.75 13.13
N PRO A 293 -31.71 27.58 13.46
CA PRO A 293 -31.97 27.96 14.84
C PRO A 293 -32.37 26.78 15.76
N PRO A 294 -31.78 26.65 16.96
CA PRO A 294 -30.58 27.36 17.42
C PRO A 294 -29.30 26.71 16.87
N GLY A 295 -28.44 27.50 16.19
CA GLY A 295 -27.13 27.05 15.70
C GLY A 295 -26.96 27.05 14.18
N ALA A 296 -26.08 26.17 13.70
CA ALA A 296 -25.84 25.90 12.28
C ALA A 296 -25.74 24.38 12.07
N ARG A 297 -26.08 23.92 10.87
CA ARG A 297 -26.09 22.51 10.47
C ARG A 297 -25.47 22.35 9.09
N CYS A 298 -24.93 21.17 8.84
CA CYS A 298 -24.41 20.82 7.53
C CYS A 298 -25.55 20.57 6.53
N THR A 299 -25.36 21.03 5.31
CA THR A 299 -26.18 20.78 4.13
C THR A 299 -25.23 20.69 2.93
N PHE A 300 -25.76 20.50 1.72
CA PHE A 300 -24.97 20.47 0.50
C PHE A 300 -25.74 21.08 -0.65
N ARG A 301 -25.04 21.31 -1.76
CA ARG A 301 -25.64 21.86 -2.97
C ARG A 301 -26.62 20.88 -3.61
N CYS A 302 -27.72 21.42 -4.13
CA CYS A 302 -28.72 20.68 -4.90
C CYS A 302 -29.13 21.46 -6.15
N GLN A 303 -29.72 20.76 -7.13
CA GLN A 303 -30.34 21.37 -8.30
C GLN A 303 -31.85 21.09 -8.36
N GLY A 304 -32.31 19.97 -7.80
CA GLY A 304 -33.71 19.59 -7.71
C GLY A 304 -34.03 18.83 -6.41
N PRO A 305 -35.30 18.47 -6.18
CA PRO A 305 -35.73 17.77 -4.98
C PRO A 305 -35.18 16.34 -4.87
N ASP A 306 -34.84 15.69 -5.99
CA ASP A 306 -34.21 14.36 -6.02
C ASP A 306 -32.81 14.32 -5.41
N ASP A 307 -32.12 15.46 -5.41
CA ASP A 307 -30.79 15.57 -4.81
C ASP A 307 -30.85 15.70 -3.28
N CYS A 308 -32.03 15.89 -2.68
CA CYS A 308 -32.16 16.10 -1.25
C CYS A 308 -32.67 14.84 -0.54
N PRO A 309 -32.26 14.61 0.73
CA PRO A 309 -32.82 13.55 1.55
C PRO A 309 -34.33 13.72 1.74
N CYS A 310 -34.99 12.63 2.06
CA CYS A 310 -36.42 12.59 2.39
C CYS A 310 -36.85 13.68 3.37
N GLY A 311 -37.91 14.42 3.01
CA GLY A 311 -38.43 15.54 3.81
C GLY A 311 -37.73 16.90 3.60
N PHE A 312 -36.77 16.97 2.66
CA PHE A 312 -36.08 18.21 2.30
C PHE A 312 -36.30 18.54 0.82
N SER A 313 -36.32 19.84 0.52
CA SER A 313 -36.38 20.33 -0.85
C SER A 313 -35.18 21.21 -1.17
N CYS A 314 -34.90 21.33 -2.45
CA CYS A 314 -33.85 22.21 -2.93
C CYS A 314 -34.33 23.66 -2.95
N ALA A 315 -33.89 24.47 -1.98
CA ALA A 315 -34.19 25.90 -1.93
C ALA A 315 -32.90 26.71 -1.90
N ALA A 316 -32.82 27.76 -2.73
CA ALA A 316 -31.61 28.57 -2.88
C ALA A 316 -30.34 27.73 -3.15
N SER A 317 -30.49 26.66 -3.95
CA SER A 317 -29.43 25.71 -4.31
C SER A 317 -28.80 24.94 -3.13
N ALA A 318 -29.51 24.84 -2.00
CA ALA A 318 -29.14 23.98 -0.88
C ALA A 318 -30.34 23.16 -0.38
N CYS A 319 -30.09 21.98 0.16
CA CYS A 319 -31.14 21.16 0.75
C CYS A 319 -31.61 21.78 2.07
N SER A 320 -32.91 22.07 2.16
CA SER A 320 -33.53 22.73 3.32
C SER A 320 -34.92 22.15 3.58
N LEU A 321 -35.44 22.34 4.80
CA LEU A 321 -36.76 21.84 5.17
C LEU A 321 -37.83 22.45 4.26
N SER A 322 -38.64 21.60 3.64
CA SER A 322 -39.86 22.03 2.94
C SER A 322 -41.01 22.13 3.93
N TYR A 323 -41.66 23.30 4.02
CA TYR A 323 -42.90 23.49 4.79
C TYR A 323 -44.16 23.14 3.98
N ASP A 324 -44.00 22.81 2.69
CA ASP A 324 -45.09 22.37 1.82
C ASP A 324 -45.31 20.85 1.95
N GLU A 325 -46.59 20.49 2.06
CA GLU A 325 -47.14 19.18 2.43
C GLU A 325 -46.60 18.00 1.59
N ALA A 326 -46.44 16.86 2.28
CA ALA A 326 -46.45 15.50 1.75
C ALA A 326 -45.58 15.24 0.50
N HIS A 327 -44.26 15.26 0.67
CA HIS A 327 -43.40 14.46 -0.20
C HIS A 327 -43.22 13.10 0.48
N GLU A 328 -44.19 12.22 0.28
CA GLU A 328 -44.08 10.81 0.63
C GLU A 328 -42.83 10.24 -0.04
N CYS A 329 -41.92 9.73 0.78
CA CYS A 329 -40.81 8.93 0.27
C CYS A 329 -41.32 7.53 -0.07
N PRO A 330 -41.01 7.00 -1.26
CA PRO A 330 -41.27 5.60 -1.57
C PRO A 330 -40.46 4.66 -0.67
#